data_AF-A0A5B1BS37-F1
#
_entry.id   AF-A0A5B1BS37-F1
#
_cell.length_a   1.000
_cell.length_b   1.000
_cell.length_c   1.000
_cell.angle_alpha   90.00
_cell.angle_beta   90.00
_cell.angle_gamma   90.00
#
_symmetry.space_group_name_H-M   'P 1'
#
loop_
_entity.id
_entity.type
_entity.pdbx_description
1 polymer ?
#
loop_
_entity_poly.entity_id
_entity_poly.type
_entity_poly.pdbx_seq_one_letter_code
_entity_poly.pdbx_strand_id
1 'polypeptide(L)'
;MVATARPRRRWTRVPLASALVYGVAVWVTIAFTVAKALPVWAAVVILLVAAVALSIPIRGRVVLVEWFAVIWAFLRQRGKPLPPALTPATDINVISGNAGVRWDGHTLVAAVEVGPTLALTTEAGGRTDSGSVLPLSLVVSLMSQYGLNIDIDVIEAGCHVPPGTAYRTVYSQFVGPRHLVGQRRTWLVLRLNALDNLDRIVERGPSRRSGPKALAAAAHRVVQRLQQEQIRAHALSAEDLDEMGDVLLAPVGPVDNQEKWSFIRSGPNFITTYVGNPELLAEGQFDRWWSWRTEETVTVIRLTGAGGIAEIEVGVLIRYVHHGKAYKPLAEAKLSHPTGIQRQMLDAALPAGDRSLHATMPTVPFSAVRDVRVPIGPSGQILGQLDDGTLAAVP
;
A
#
# COMPACT_ATOMS: atom_id res chain seq x y z
N MET A 1 -7.38 -35.71 24.07
CA MET A 1 -6.09 -36.04 23.43
C MET A 1 -5.36 -34.73 23.18
N VAL A 2 -4.37 -34.41 24.02
CA VAL A 2 -3.69 -33.12 24.07
C VAL A 2 -2.68 -33.06 22.92
N ALA A 3 -2.94 -32.21 21.93
CA ALA A 3 -2.00 -31.97 20.84
C ALA A 3 -0.85 -31.09 21.35
N THR A 4 0.30 -31.70 21.56
CA THR A 4 1.55 -31.06 21.94
C THR A 4 1.99 -30.06 20.87
N ALA A 5 1.97 -28.77 21.22
CA ALA A 5 2.55 -27.69 20.43
C ALA A 5 4.07 -27.91 20.32
N ARG A 6 4.56 -28.19 19.11
CA ARG A 6 6.00 -28.21 18.82
C ARG A 6 6.53 -26.76 18.88
N PRO A 7 7.60 -26.46 19.62
CA PRO A 7 8.23 -25.15 19.58
C PRO A 7 8.80 -24.90 18.18
N ARG A 8 8.26 -23.91 17.46
CA ARG A 8 8.80 -23.40 16.20
C ARG A 8 10.22 -22.88 16.46
N ARG A 9 11.22 -23.71 16.15
CA ARG A 9 12.63 -23.31 16.06
C ARG A 9 12.71 -22.03 15.21
N ARG A 10 13.05 -20.90 15.83
CA ARG A 10 13.44 -19.67 15.14
C ARG A 10 14.81 -19.93 14.50
N TRP A 11 14.81 -20.46 13.28
CA TRP A 11 16.01 -20.43 12.45
C TRP A 11 16.26 -18.96 12.13
N THR A 12 17.36 -18.41 12.64
CA THR A 12 17.90 -17.13 12.20
C THR A 12 18.14 -17.24 10.69
N ARG A 13 17.21 -16.72 9.89
CA ARG A 13 17.38 -16.63 8.44
C ARG A 13 18.49 -15.62 8.21
N VAL A 14 19.72 -16.09 8.03
CA VAL A 14 20.83 -15.25 7.56
C VAL A 14 20.55 -15.04 6.06
N PRO A 15 20.31 -13.80 5.61
CA PRO A 15 20.08 -13.55 4.20
C PRO A 15 21.33 -13.94 3.40
N LEU A 16 21.13 -14.57 2.24
CA LEU A 16 22.20 -15.08 1.36
C LEU A 16 23.29 -14.02 1.09
N ALA A 17 22.89 -12.76 0.97
CA ALA A 17 23.78 -11.63 0.74
C ALA A 17 24.74 -11.38 1.92
N SER A 18 24.28 -11.54 3.16
CA SER A 18 25.15 -11.49 4.34
C SER A 18 26.13 -12.67 4.35
N ALA A 19 25.68 -13.87 4.01
CA ALA A 19 26.57 -15.03 3.94
C ALA A 19 27.68 -14.84 2.88
N LEU A 20 27.34 -14.28 1.72
CA LEU A 20 28.32 -13.97 0.66
C LEU A 20 29.33 -12.91 1.11
N VAL A 21 28.87 -11.80 1.71
CA VAL A 21 29.77 -10.73 2.16
C VAL A 21 30.68 -11.21 3.29
N TYR A 22 30.17 -12.04 4.20
CA TYR A 22 31.00 -12.69 5.21
C TYR A 22 32.05 -13.62 4.59
N GLY A 23 31.65 -14.44 3.61
CA GLY A 23 32.57 -15.30 2.87
C GLY A 23 33.70 -14.52 2.18
N VAL A 24 33.39 -13.39 1.55
CA VAL A 24 34.40 -12.49 0.95
C VAL A 24 35.33 -11.92 2.03
N ALA A 25 34.79 -11.46 3.17
CA ALA A 25 35.59 -10.95 4.27
C ALA A 25 36.57 -12.01 4.84
N VAL A 26 36.14 -13.28 4.90
CA VAL A 26 36.98 -14.43 5.27
C VAL A 26 38.12 -14.62 4.26
N TRP A 27 37.83 -14.65 2.97
CA TRP A 27 38.87 -14.80 1.95
C TRP A 27 39.87 -13.65 1.95
N VAL A 28 39.42 -12.40 2.11
CA VAL A 28 40.29 -11.22 2.19
C VAL A 28 41.17 -11.29 3.44
N THR A 29 40.61 -11.57 4.62
CA THR A 29 41.40 -11.66 5.86
C THR A 29 42.41 -12.82 5.84
N ILE A 30 42.06 -13.96 5.25
CA ILE A 30 43.00 -15.08 5.05
C ILE A 30 44.13 -14.66 4.09
N ALA A 31 43.82 -14.01 2.96
CA ALA A 31 44.85 -13.56 2.03
C ALA A 31 45.84 -12.56 2.67
N PHE A 32 45.34 -11.61 3.46
CA PHE A 32 46.17 -10.61 4.15
C PHE A 32 47.02 -11.20 5.30
N THR A 33 46.54 -12.24 5.98
CA THR A 33 47.31 -12.95 7.01
C THR A 33 48.41 -13.82 6.40
N VAL A 34 48.13 -14.52 5.30
CA VAL A 34 49.14 -15.29 4.55
C VAL A 34 50.24 -14.38 4.00
N ALA A 35 49.88 -13.17 3.54
CA ALA A 35 50.84 -12.16 3.08
C ALA A 35 51.66 -11.49 4.20
N LYS A 36 51.50 -11.90 5.47
CA LYS A 36 52.10 -11.28 6.69
C LYS A 36 51.80 -9.79 6.85
N ALA A 37 50.87 -9.24 6.09
CA ALA A 37 50.44 -7.84 6.19
C ALA A 37 49.50 -7.60 7.38
N LEU A 38 48.94 -8.67 7.94
CA LEU A 38 48.02 -8.60 9.09
C LEU A 38 48.36 -9.68 10.14
N PRO A 39 48.54 -9.30 11.42
CA PRO A 39 48.73 -10.29 12.48
C PRO A 39 47.46 -11.10 12.73
N VAL A 40 47.61 -12.37 13.09
CA VAL A 40 46.51 -13.34 13.21
C VAL A 40 45.42 -12.88 14.19
N TRP A 41 45.81 -12.27 15.31
CA TRP A 41 44.84 -11.76 16.29
C TRP A 41 43.95 -10.66 15.70
N ALA A 42 44.48 -9.80 14.83
CA ALA A 42 43.70 -8.75 14.18
C ALA A 42 42.70 -9.33 13.18
N ALA A 43 43.08 -10.38 12.45
CA ALA A 43 42.17 -11.07 11.52
C ALA A 43 41.00 -11.74 12.25
N VAL A 44 41.27 -12.38 13.41
CA VAL A 44 40.23 -12.97 14.25
C VAL A 44 39.27 -11.89 14.77
N VAL A 45 39.79 -10.75 15.23
CA VAL A 45 38.96 -9.64 15.70
C VAL A 45 38.10 -9.06 14.57
N ILE A 46 38.67 -8.87 13.37
CA ILE A 46 37.92 -8.37 12.20
C ILE A 46 36.79 -9.33 11.81
N LEU A 47 37.05 -10.63 11.79
CA LEU A 47 36.03 -11.64 11.47
C LEU A 47 34.93 -11.72 12.53
N LEU A 48 35.29 -11.56 13.80
CA LEU A 48 34.33 -11.54 14.89
C LEU A 48 33.45 -10.28 14.84
N VAL A 49 34.04 -9.11 14.61
CA VAL A 49 33.29 -7.85 14.42
C VAL A 49 32.42 -7.92 13.18
N ALA A 50 32.91 -8.44 12.06
CA ALA A 50 32.13 -8.63 10.84
C ALA A 50 30.96 -9.60 11.07
N ALA A 51 31.18 -10.73 11.76
CA ALA A 51 30.12 -11.67 12.10
C ALA A 51 29.04 -11.01 12.96
N VAL A 52 29.42 -10.26 13.99
CA VAL A 52 28.49 -9.52 14.86
C VAL A 52 27.72 -8.46 14.08
N ALA A 53 28.41 -7.65 13.26
CA ALA A 53 27.80 -6.58 12.47
C ALA A 53 26.84 -7.11 11.37
N LEU A 54 27.11 -8.27 10.79
CA LEU A 54 26.24 -8.90 9.79
C LEU A 54 25.09 -9.71 10.40
N SER A 55 25.25 -10.17 11.63
CA SER A 55 24.28 -11.08 12.29
C SER A 55 23.29 -10.36 13.19
N ILE A 56 23.60 -9.14 13.68
CA ILE A 56 22.69 -8.40 14.55
C ILE A 56 21.75 -7.54 13.69
N PRO A 57 20.43 -7.86 13.62
CA PRO A 57 19.47 -7.01 12.96
C PRO A 57 19.23 -5.75 13.79
N ILE A 58 19.75 -4.60 13.36
CA ILE A 58 19.38 -3.32 13.97
C ILE A 58 18.04 -2.90 13.34
N ARG A 59 16.98 -2.85 14.16
CA ARG A 59 15.61 -2.49 13.72
C ARG A 59 15.06 -3.36 12.57
N GLY A 60 15.41 -4.66 12.57
CA GLY A 60 14.83 -5.64 11.64
C GLY A 60 15.46 -5.68 10.25
N ARG A 61 16.61 -5.03 10.02
CA ARG A 61 17.38 -5.14 8.75
C ARG A 61 18.83 -5.54 9.02
N VAL A 62 19.42 -6.32 8.12
CA VAL A 62 20.87 -6.60 8.14
C VAL A 62 21.61 -5.40 7.55
N VAL A 63 22.25 -4.64 8.44
CA VAL A 63 22.51 -3.21 8.26
C VAL A 63 23.43 -2.85 7.10
N LEU A 64 24.33 -3.74 6.66
CA LEU A 64 25.36 -3.34 5.69
C LEU A 64 24.99 -3.65 4.23
N VAL A 65 24.52 -4.86 3.94
CA VAL A 65 24.30 -5.28 2.55
C VAL A 65 22.98 -4.75 1.98
N GLU A 66 21.90 -4.86 2.76
CA GLU A 66 20.61 -4.31 2.37
C GLU A 66 20.67 -2.77 2.29
N TRP A 67 21.40 -2.11 3.19
CA TRP A 67 21.51 -0.65 3.15
C TRP A 67 22.33 -0.16 1.95
N PHE A 68 23.44 -0.84 1.61
CA PHE A 68 24.18 -0.51 0.39
C PHE A 68 23.35 -0.76 -0.87
N ALA A 69 22.60 -1.87 -0.91
CA ALA A 69 21.66 -2.15 -2.00
C ALA A 69 20.59 -1.06 -2.12
N VAL A 70 20.02 -0.59 -1.01
CA VAL A 70 19.04 0.52 -0.98
C VAL A 70 19.67 1.83 -1.45
N ILE A 71 20.88 2.18 -1.00
CA ILE A 71 21.59 3.39 -1.47
C ILE A 71 21.86 3.30 -2.96
N TRP A 72 22.39 2.18 -3.43
CA TRP A 72 22.73 2.00 -4.82
C TRP A 72 21.50 2.01 -5.72
N ALA A 73 20.41 1.36 -5.28
CA ALA A 73 19.11 1.43 -5.94
C ALA A 73 18.58 2.87 -5.97
N PHE A 74 18.64 3.60 -4.85
CA PHE A 74 18.25 5.00 -4.77
C PHE A 74 19.07 5.89 -5.72
N LEU A 75 20.39 5.75 -5.74
CA LEU A 75 21.28 6.52 -6.62
C LEU A 75 21.03 6.23 -8.09
N ARG A 76 20.72 4.98 -8.45
CA ARG A 76 20.31 4.61 -9.82
C ARG A 76 18.93 5.12 -10.18
N GLN A 77 17.99 5.10 -9.23
CA GLN A 77 16.60 5.45 -9.48
C GLN A 77 16.39 6.97 -9.47
N ARG A 78 17.07 7.74 -8.62
CA ARG A 78 16.83 9.19 -8.43
C ARG A 78 16.81 10.01 -9.72
N GLY A 79 17.54 9.60 -10.76
CA GLY A 79 17.56 10.27 -12.08
C GLY A 79 16.41 9.92 -13.03
N LYS A 80 15.55 8.95 -12.69
CA LYS A 80 14.37 8.62 -13.49
C LYS A 80 13.32 9.73 -13.41
N PRO A 81 12.51 9.95 -14.46
CA PRO A 81 11.44 10.94 -14.41
C PRO A 81 10.42 10.62 -13.30
N LEU A 82 9.85 11.68 -12.74
CA LEU A 82 8.69 11.68 -11.87
C LEU A 82 7.70 12.72 -12.45
N PRO A 83 6.39 12.47 -12.46
CA PRO A 83 5.72 11.25 -12.00
C PRO A 83 6.02 10.01 -12.87
N PRO A 84 5.80 8.80 -12.35
CA PRO A 84 5.89 7.57 -13.15
C PRO A 84 4.83 7.57 -14.26
N ALA A 85 5.22 7.19 -15.48
CA ALA A 85 4.28 7.07 -16.59
C ALA A 85 3.45 5.78 -16.43
N LEU A 86 2.13 5.92 -16.34
CA LEU A 86 1.20 4.80 -16.41
C LEU A 86 0.96 4.42 -17.87
N THR A 87 0.86 3.11 -18.14
CA THR A 87 0.42 2.63 -19.45
C THR A 87 -1.06 2.99 -19.62
N PRO A 88 -1.51 3.47 -20.79
CA PRO A 88 -2.90 3.85 -20.98
C PRO A 88 -3.82 2.64 -20.80
N ALA A 89 -5.00 2.88 -20.22
CA ALA A 89 -6.03 1.86 -20.13
C ALA A 89 -6.70 1.62 -21.50
N THR A 90 -7.35 0.47 -21.66
CA THR A 90 -8.14 0.15 -22.86
C THR A 90 -9.48 -0.39 -22.44
N ASP A 91 -10.54 0.05 -23.10
CA ASP A 91 -11.90 -0.42 -22.85
C ASP A 91 -12.11 -1.83 -23.39
N ILE A 92 -12.55 -2.71 -22.49
CA ILE A 92 -12.86 -4.10 -22.81
C ILE A 92 -14.35 -4.33 -22.66
N ASN A 93 -15.02 -4.55 -23.79
CA ASN A 93 -16.43 -4.87 -23.82
C ASN A 93 -16.67 -6.35 -23.47
N VAL A 94 -17.48 -6.60 -22.45
CA VAL A 94 -17.99 -7.90 -22.05
C VAL A 94 -19.52 -7.86 -21.95
N ILE A 95 -20.17 -9.02 -21.86
CA ILE A 95 -21.65 -9.12 -21.78
C ILE A 95 -22.22 -8.27 -20.63
N SER A 96 -21.48 -8.17 -19.52
CA SER A 96 -21.88 -7.41 -18.33
C SER A 96 -21.71 -5.89 -18.45
N GLY A 97 -21.06 -5.41 -19.51
CA GLY A 97 -20.78 -3.99 -19.73
C GLY A 97 -19.33 -3.74 -20.16
N ASN A 98 -18.97 -2.45 -20.22
CA ASN A 98 -17.60 -2.02 -20.49
C ASN A 98 -16.80 -1.93 -19.18
N ALA A 99 -15.51 -2.24 -19.22
CA ALA A 99 -14.58 -1.98 -18.13
C ALA A 99 -13.19 -1.67 -18.70
N GLY A 100 -12.52 -0.67 -18.12
CA GLY A 100 -11.15 -0.32 -18.41
C GLY A 100 -10.19 -1.37 -17.89
N VAL A 101 -9.28 -1.81 -18.75
CA VAL A 101 -8.19 -2.72 -18.38
C VAL A 101 -6.87 -2.13 -18.82
N ARG A 102 -5.91 -2.09 -17.89
CA ARG A 102 -4.54 -1.66 -18.12
C ARG A 102 -3.60 -2.86 -18.13
N TRP A 103 -2.66 -2.86 -19.07
CA TRP A 103 -1.61 -3.88 -19.16
C TRP A 103 -0.28 -3.29 -18.68
N ASP A 104 0.29 -3.82 -17.59
CA ASP A 104 1.58 -3.36 -17.07
C ASP A 104 2.45 -4.54 -16.62
N GLY A 105 3.48 -4.84 -17.40
CA GLY A 105 4.31 -6.03 -17.22
C GLY A 105 3.55 -7.31 -17.53
N HIS A 106 3.47 -8.22 -16.56
CA HIS A 106 2.68 -9.46 -16.65
C HIS A 106 1.31 -9.35 -15.98
N THR A 107 1.03 -8.22 -15.33
CA THR A 107 -0.21 -8.01 -14.57
C THR A 107 -1.19 -7.14 -15.35
N LEU A 108 -2.42 -7.65 -15.46
CA LEU A 108 -3.59 -6.91 -15.91
C LEU A 108 -4.22 -6.20 -14.71
N VAL A 109 -4.61 -4.94 -14.90
CA VAL A 109 -5.20 -4.09 -13.85
C VAL A 109 -6.55 -3.57 -14.27
N ALA A 110 -7.54 -3.69 -13.39
CA ALA A 110 -8.84 -3.04 -13.51
C ALA A 110 -9.20 -2.43 -12.16
N ALA A 111 -10.15 -1.49 -12.12
CA ALA A 111 -10.60 -0.93 -10.86
C ALA A 111 -12.13 -0.83 -10.79
N VAL A 112 -12.62 -0.88 -9.56
CA VAL A 112 -14.02 -0.70 -9.19
C VAL A 112 -14.06 0.42 -8.15
N GLU A 113 -14.77 1.50 -8.44
CA GLU A 113 -15.02 2.53 -7.43
C GLU A 113 -16.18 2.09 -6.54
N VAL A 114 -15.97 2.27 -5.23
CA VAL A 114 -16.93 1.94 -4.19
C VAL A 114 -17.52 3.24 -3.68
N GLY A 115 -18.78 3.47 -4.02
CA GLY A 115 -19.54 4.63 -3.58
C GLY A 115 -20.04 4.43 -2.15
N PRO A 116 -19.96 5.44 -1.28
CA PRO A 116 -20.54 5.35 0.06
C PRO A 116 -22.05 5.40 -0.01
N THR A 117 -22.74 4.98 1.05
CA THR A 117 -24.12 5.41 1.31
C THR A 117 -24.04 6.69 2.14
N LEU A 118 -24.58 7.80 1.62
CA LEU A 118 -24.50 9.09 2.30
C LEU A 118 -25.42 9.06 3.54
N ALA A 119 -24.81 9.16 4.72
CA ALA A 119 -25.47 9.15 6.01
C ALA A 119 -24.79 10.13 6.98
N LEU A 120 -25.47 10.42 8.10
CA LEU A 120 -24.89 11.20 9.18
C LEU A 120 -23.65 10.48 9.73
N THR A 121 -22.51 11.16 9.75
CA THR A 121 -21.29 10.64 10.36
C THR A 121 -21.16 11.15 11.79
N THR A 122 -20.93 10.25 12.73
CA THR A 122 -20.68 10.60 14.14
C THR A 122 -19.25 10.28 14.55
N GLU A 123 -18.67 11.13 15.39
CA GLU A 123 -17.36 10.89 16.01
C GLU A 123 -17.51 10.83 17.54
N ALA A 124 -17.19 9.68 18.13
CA ALA A 124 -17.15 9.47 19.57
C ALA A 124 -15.96 8.58 19.96
N GLY A 125 -15.25 8.92 21.03
CA GLY A 125 -14.16 8.11 21.56
C GLY A 125 -12.99 7.85 20.59
N GLY A 126 -12.75 8.76 19.63
CA GLY A 126 -11.68 8.64 18.63
C GLY A 126 -11.98 7.64 17.51
N ARG A 127 -13.26 7.33 17.28
CA ARG A 127 -13.74 6.50 16.18
C ARG A 127 -14.81 7.24 15.40
N THR A 128 -14.85 7.02 14.10
CA THR A 128 -15.93 7.52 13.23
C THR A 128 -16.89 6.42 12.84
N ASP A 129 -18.18 6.70 12.93
CA ASP A 129 -19.24 5.89 12.35
C ASP A 129 -19.96 6.68 11.26
N SER A 130 -19.68 6.33 10.00
CA SER A 130 -20.32 6.91 8.80
C SER A 130 -21.49 6.07 8.29
N GLY A 131 -21.84 4.96 8.95
CA GLY A 131 -22.87 4.02 8.50
C GLY A 131 -22.56 3.26 7.21
N SER A 132 -21.40 3.52 6.58
CA SER A 132 -20.98 2.90 5.32
C SER A 132 -19.60 2.28 5.48
N VAL A 133 -19.54 0.95 5.47
CA VAL A 133 -18.31 0.19 5.70
C VAL A 133 -18.15 -0.94 4.69
N LEU A 134 -16.90 -1.25 4.34
CA LEU A 134 -16.50 -2.36 3.49
C LEU A 134 -15.79 -3.43 4.34
N PRO A 135 -16.41 -4.60 4.57
CA PRO A 135 -15.76 -5.70 5.29
C PRO A 135 -14.58 -6.28 4.48
N LEU A 136 -13.39 -6.43 5.09
CA LEU A 136 -12.25 -7.05 4.40
C LEU A 136 -12.52 -8.51 4.04
N SER A 137 -13.34 -9.21 4.82
CA SER A 137 -13.79 -10.58 4.50
C SER A 137 -14.60 -10.66 3.21
N LEU A 138 -15.38 -9.62 2.90
CA LEU A 138 -16.08 -9.52 1.61
C LEU A 138 -15.06 -9.36 0.48
N VAL A 139 -14.09 -8.46 0.61
CA VAL A 139 -13.04 -8.24 -0.40
C VAL A 139 -12.23 -9.52 -0.65
N VAL A 140 -11.87 -10.24 0.40
CA VAL A 140 -11.20 -11.54 0.28
C VAL A 140 -12.04 -12.57 -0.47
N SER A 141 -13.37 -12.61 -0.25
CA SER A 141 -14.25 -13.50 -1.01
C SER A 141 -14.29 -13.17 -2.51
N LEU A 142 -13.92 -11.94 -2.88
CA LEU A 142 -13.89 -11.46 -4.27
C LEU A 142 -12.58 -11.79 -4.99
N MET A 143 -11.52 -12.18 -4.29
CA MET A 143 -10.20 -12.47 -4.88
C MET A 143 -10.20 -13.74 -5.76
N SER A 144 -11.12 -14.68 -5.52
CA SER A 144 -11.27 -15.87 -6.37
C SER A 144 -12.47 -15.72 -7.30
N GLN A 145 -12.21 -15.64 -8.62
CA GLN A 145 -13.23 -15.41 -9.63
C GLN A 145 -13.19 -16.49 -10.71
N TYR A 146 -14.10 -17.47 -10.62
CA TYR A 146 -14.25 -18.54 -11.62
C TYR A 146 -12.92 -19.23 -11.97
N GLY A 147 -12.16 -19.61 -10.93
CA GLY A 147 -10.86 -20.26 -11.07
C GLY A 147 -9.69 -19.33 -11.35
N LEU A 148 -9.92 -18.01 -11.44
CA LEU A 148 -8.85 -17.00 -11.48
C LEU A 148 -8.57 -16.48 -10.08
N ASN A 149 -7.29 -16.30 -9.78
CA ASN A 149 -6.79 -15.67 -8.58
C ASN A 149 -6.44 -14.21 -8.91
N ILE A 150 -7.08 -13.29 -8.22
CA ILE A 150 -6.96 -11.85 -8.42
C ILE A 150 -6.54 -11.24 -7.09
N ASP A 151 -5.44 -10.51 -7.11
CA ASP A 151 -5.03 -9.69 -5.96
C ASP A 151 -5.88 -8.41 -5.94
N ILE A 152 -6.30 -7.97 -4.75
CA ILE A 152 -7.15 -6.79 -4.61
C ILE A 152 -6.51 -5.82 -3.62
N ASP A 153 -6.27 -4.60 -4.08
CA ASP A 153 -5.89 -3.48 -3.21
C ASP A 153 -7.13 -2.64 -2.93
N VAL A 154 -7.42 -2.38 -1.65
CA VAL A 154 -8.37 -1.33 -1.23
C VAL A 154 -7.59 -0.03 -1.12
N ILE A 155 -7.86 0.90 -2.02
CA ILE A 155 -7.19 2.21 -2.08
C ILE A 155 -8.19 3.27 -1.68
N GLU A 156 -7.87 4.07 -0.67
CA GLU A 156 -8.64 5.26 -0.34
C GLU A 156 -7.77 6.49 -0.51
N ALA A 157 -8.25 7.49 -1.23
CA ALA A 157 -7.60 8.78 -1.36
C ALA A 157 -8.55 9.90 -0.94
N GLY A 158 -8.01 10.91 -0.25
CA GLY A 158 -8.84 11.94 0.32
C GLY A 158 -8.08 13.03 1.03
N CYS A 159 -8.82 13.99 1.56
CA CYS A 159 -8.30 15.08 2.36
C CYS A 159 -9.32 15.50 3.43
N HIS A 160 -8.83 16.05 4.54
CA HIS A 160 -9.70 16.58 5.58
C HIS A 160 -10.49 17.79 5.14
N VAL A 161 -9.84 18.69 4.41
CA VAL A 161 -10.44 19.94 3.97
C VAL A 161 -10.21 20.10 2.47
N PRO A 162 -11.30 20.08 1.67
CA PRO A 162 -11.21 20.23 0.23
C PRO A 162 -10.42 21.47 -0.20
N PRO A 163 -9.70 21.41 -1.33
CA PRO A 163 -9.02 22.57 -1.89
C PRO A 163 -10.02 23.65 -2.34
N GLY A 164 -9.61 24.93 -2.30
CA GLY A 164 -10.31 26.02 -2.99
C GLY A 164 -11.11 27.02 -2.15
N THR A 165 -11.27 26.83 -0.83
CA THR A 165 -11.98 27.83 0.00
C THR A 165 -11.01 28.77 0.71
N ALA A 166 -11.28 30.09 0.70
CA ALA A 166 -10.51 31.09 1.44
C ALA A 166 -10.49 30.79 2.97
N TYR A 167 -11.52 30.09 3.45
CA TYR A 167 -11.67 29.66 4.83
C TYR A 167 -10.99 28.34 5.17
N ARG A 168 -10.34 27.67 4.20
CA ARG A 168 -9.69 26.37 4.41
C ARG A 168 -8.73 26.36 5.59
N THR A 169 -7.89 27.38 5.70
CA THR A 169 -6.89 27.48 6.78
C THR A 169 -7.55 27.62 8.15
N VAL A 170 -8.62 28.41 8.24
CA VAL A 170 -9.37 28.63 9.49
C VAL A 170 -10.18 27.38 9.85
N TYR A 171 -10.89 26.80 8.88
CA TYR A 171 -11.67 25.58 9.08
C TYR A 171 -10.79 24.40 9.50
N SER A 172 -9.67 24.20 8.81
CA SER A 172 -8.72 23.14 9.18
C SER A 172 -8.09 23.34 10.57
N GLN A 173 -7.92 24.59 11.03
CA GLN A 173 -7.50 24.88 12.41
C GLN A 173 -8.60 24.53 13.42
N PHE A 174 -9.86 24.80 13.09
CA PHE A 174 -11.02 24.48 13.94
C PHE A 174 -11.27 22.98 14.04
N VAL A 175 -11.20 22.26 12.92
CA VAL A 175 -11.36 20.80 12.88
C VAL A 175 -10.25 20.13 13.70
N GLY A 176 -9.00 20.58 13.57
CA GLY A 176 -7.87 19.98 14.27
C GLY A 176 -7.56 18.56 13.77
N PRO A 177 -6.74 17.78 14.49
CA PRO A 177 -6.44 16.38 14.17
C PRO A 177 -7.61 15.49 14.60
N ARG A 178 -8.65 15.41 13.77
CA ARG A 178 -9.86 14.61 14.02
C ARG A 178 -10.01 13.51 12.99
N HIS A 179 -10.77 12.49 13.35
CA HIS A 179 -11.01 11.31 12.52
C HIS A 179 -12.01 11.57 11.38
N LEU A 180 -12.58 12.79 11.30
CA LEU A 180 -13.54 13.21 10.28
C LEU A 180 -12.83 13.65 9.00
N VAL A 181 -13.09 12.94 7.90
CA VAL A 181 -12.47 13.17 6.60
C VAL A 181 -13.45 13.86 5.66
N GLY A 182 -13.16 15.10 5.25
CA GLY A 182 -14.07 15.89 4.41
C GLY A 182 -14.32 15.31 3.03
N GLN A 183 -13.29 14.74 2.39
CA GLN A 183 -13.40 14.04 1.11
C GLN A 183 -12.63 12.73 1.15
N ARG A 184 -13.26 11.62 0.73
CA ARG A 184 -12.61 10.32 0.60
C ARG A 184 -13.28 9.50 -0.48
N ARG A 185 -12.51 9.09 -1.49
CA ARG A 185 -12.91 8.14 -2.53
C ARG A 185 -12.24 6.79 -2.24
N THR A 186 -12.97 5.72 -2.48
CA THR A 186 -12.52 4.35 -2.24
C THR A 186 -12.58 3.56 -3.55
N TRP A 187 -11.48 2.91 -3.91
CA TRP A 187 -11.39 2.02 -5.06
C TRP A 187 -10.90 0.64 -4.64
N LEU A 188 -11.40 -0.38 -5.32
CA LEU A 188 -10.82 -1.71 -5.36
C LEU A 188 -10.03 -1.84 -6.64
N VAL A 189 -8.72 -1.99 -6.55
CA VAL A 189 -7.87 -2.25 -7.71
C VAL A 189 -7.61 -3.74 -7.81
N LEU A 190 -8.12 -4.34 -8.87
CA LEU A 190 -8.03 -5.75 -9.19
C LEU A 190 -6.78 -5.99 -10.05
N ARG A 191 -5.91 -6.91 -9.62
CA ARG A 191 -4.70 -7.31 -10.33
C ARG A 191 -4.72 -8.79 -10.66
N LEU A 192 -4.66 -9.08 -11.96
CA LEU A 192 -4.59 -10.44 -12.48
C LEU A 192 -3.22 -10.66 -13.11
N ASN A 193 -2.35 -11.41 -12.43
CA ASN A 193 -1.11 -11.87 -13.03
C ASN A 193 -1.43 -12.91 -14.11
N ALA A 194 -1.10 -12.59 -15.36
CA ALA A 194 -1.40 -13.43 -16.52
C ALA A 194 -0.57 -14.72 -16.53
N LEU A 195 0.60 -14.75 -15.90
CA LEU A 195 1.44 -15.95 -15.80
C LEU A 195 0.88 -16.92 -14.76
N ASP A 196 0.53 -16.44 -13.57
CA ASP A 196 0.01 -17.28 -12.49
C ASP A 196 -1.37 -17.88 -12.83
N ASN A 197 -2.10 -17.23 -13.73
CA ASN A 197 -3.44 -17.65 -14.17
C ASN A 197 -3.46 -18.20 -15.61
N LEU A 198 -2.29 -18.49 -16.20
CA LEU A 198 -2.17 -18.75 -17.64
C LEU A 198 -3.06 -19.92 -18.09
N ASP A 199 -3.03 -21.04 -17.38
CA ASP A 199 -3.79 -22.25 -17.74
C ASP A 199 -5.29 -21.94 -17.89
N ARG A 200 -5.85 -21.24 -16.89
CA ARG A 200 -7.27 -20.84 -16.83
C ARG A 200 -7.64 -19.78 -17.88
N ILE A 201 -6.70 -18.93 -18.24
CA ILE A 201 -6.88 -17.92 -19.28
C ILE A 201 -6.87 -18.57 -20.67
N VAL A 202 -5.99 -19.55 -20.89
CA VAL A 202 -5.85 -20.26 -22.17
C VAL A 202 -7.03 -21.20 -22.44
N GLU A 203 -7.60 -21.81 -21.40
CA GLU A 203 -8.89 -22.55 -21.49
C GLU A 203 -10.00 -21.71 -22.14
N ARG A 204 -9.93 -20.37 -22.01
CA ARG A 204 -10.92 -19.42 -22.54
C ARG A 204 -10.54 -18.86 -23.92
N GLY A 205 -9.42 -19.30 -24.49
CA GLY A 205 -8.89 -18.84 -25.77
C GLY A 205 -7.55 -18.10 -25.65
N PRO A 206 -7.11 -17.40 -26.73
CA PRO A 206 -5.79 -16.78 -26.76
C PRO A 206 -5.58 -15.75 -25.65
N SER A 207 -4.53 -15.93 -24.84
CA SER A 207 -4.30 -15.17 -23.60
C SER A 207 -4.37 -13.66 -23.74
N ARG A 208 -3.83 -13.11 -24.83
CA ARG A 208 -3.86 -11.67 -25.15
C ARG A 208 -5.27 -11.08 -25.26
N ARG A 209 -6.27 -11.90 -25.62
CA ARG A 209 -7.68 -11.49 -25.75
C ARG A 209 -8.55 -12.00 -24.59
N SER A 210 -8.29 -13.21 -24.10
CA SER A 210 -9.08 -13.81 -23.03
C SER A 210 -8.76 -13.23 -21.65
N GLY A 211 -7.50 -12.86 -21.39
CA GLY A 211 -7.07 -12.26 -20.12
C GLY A 211 -7.81 -10.95 -19.78
N PRO A 212 -7.74 -9.91 -20.64
CA PRO A 212 -8.45 -8.65 -20.40
C PRO A 212 -9.97 -8.83 -20.27
N LYS A 213 -10.59 -9.68 -21.12
CA LYS A 213 -12.02 -10.00 -21.03
C LYS A 213 -12.38 -10.70 -19.72
N ALA A 214 -11.50 -11.59 -19.26
CA ALA A 214 -11.70 -12.28 -18.00
C ALA A 214 -11.62 -11.34 -16.80
N LEU A 215 -10.68 -10.39 -16.80
CA LEU A 215 -10.56 -9.39 -15.75
C LEU A 215 -11.74 -8.39 -15.78
N ALA A 216 -12.15 -7.91 -16.96
CA ALA A 216 -13.32 -7.06 -17.12
C ALA A 216 -14.60 -7.74 -16.60
N ALA A 217 -14.81 -9.02 -16.93
CA ALA A 217 -15.91 -9.81 -16.39
C ALA A 217 -15.80 -10.01 -14.87
N ALA A 218 -14.60 -10.18 -14.33
CA ALA A 218 -14.37 -10.26 -12.89
C ALA A 218 -14.72 -8.95 -12.17
N ALA A 219 -14.35 -7.79 -12.73
CA ALA A 219 -14.70 -6.48 -12.18
C ALA A 219 -16.22 -6.28 -12.08
N HIS A 220 -16.97 -6.64 -13.12
CA HIS A 220 -18.45 -6.58 -13.09
C HIS A 220 -19.07 -7.55 -12.07
N ARG A 221 -18.48 -8.73 -11.86
CA ARG A 221 -18.93 -9.65 -10.80
C ARG A 221 -18.63 -9.11 -9.41
N VAL A 222 -17.49 -8.45 -9.23
CA VAL A 222 -17.17 -7.73 -7.99
C VAL A 222 -18.23 -6.67 -7.72
N VAL A 223 -18.58 -5.85 -8.72
CA VAL A 223 -19.67 -4.88 -8.61
C VAL A 223 -20.99 -5.54 -8.22
N GLN A 224 -21.40 -6.59 -8.93
CA GLN A 224 -22.64 -7.31 -8.62
C GLN A 224 -22.66 -7.86 -7.19
N ARG A 225 -21.52 -8.42 -6.72
CA ARG A 225 -21.41 -8.98 -5.39
C ARG A 225 -21.42 -7.90 -4.29
N LEU A 226 -20.81 -6.74 -4.54
CA LEU A 226 -20.92 -5.58 -3.64
C LEU A 226 -22.36 -5.06 -3.56
N GLN A 227 -23.05 -4.97 -4.69
CA GLN A 227 -24.45 -4.54 -4.75
C GLN A 227 -25.40 -5.50 -4.01
N GLN A 228 -25.13 -6.81 -4.03
CA GLN A 228 -25.89 -7.78 -3.22
C GLN A 228 -25.76 -7.53 -1.71
N GLU A 229 -24.63 -6.99 -1.27
CA GLU A 229 -24.39 -6.55 0.12
C GLU A 229 -24.81 -5.09 0.34
N GLN A 230 -25.59 -4.51 -0.59
CA GLN A 230 -26.08 -3.12 -0.57
C GLN A 230 -24.97 -2.06 -0.59
N ILE A 231 -23.77 -2.41 -1.06
CA ILE A 231 -22.65 -1.48 -1.25
C ILE A 231 -22.69 -0.98 -2.68
N ARG A 232 -22.76 0.35 -2.85
CA ARG A 232 -22.76 0.98 -4.18
C ARG A 232 -21.38 0.83 -4.81
N ALA A 233 -21.31 0.34 -6.04
CA ALA A 233 -20.07 0.19 -6.76
C ALA A 233 -20.29 0.26 -8.27
N HIS A 234 -19.25 0.68 -9.00
CA HIS A 234 -19.22 0.65 -10.46
C HIS A 234 -17.81 0.33 -10.98
N ALA A 235 -17.74 -0.45 -12.06
CA ALA A 235 -16.48 -0.73 -12.75
C ALA A 235 -16.03 0.53 -13.50
N LEU A 236 -14.76 0.88 -13.38
CA LEU A 236 -14.21 2.04 -14.07
C LEU A 236 -14.07 1.77 -15.57
N SER A 237 -14.38 2.76 -16.40
CA SER A 237 -14.01 2.76 -17.82
C SER A 237 -12.49 2.95 -17.98
N ALA A 238 -11.97 2.85 -19.21
CA ALA A 238 -10.57 3.16 -19.46
C ALA A 238 -10.21 4.60 -19.08
N GLU A 239 -11.08 5.55 -19.41
CA GLU A 239 -10.93 6.97 -19.07
C GLU A 239 -10.92 7.18 -17.54
N ASP A 240 -11.90 6.61 -16.83
CA ASP A 240 -11.97 6.73 -15.36
C ASP A 240 -10.76 6.06 -14.68
N LEU A 241 -10.23 4.99 -15.26
CA LEU A 241 -9.06 4.27 -14.74
C LEU A 241 -7.76 5.05 -14.97
N ASP A 242 -7.66 5.86 -16.03
CA ASP A 242 -6.58 6.82 -16.23
C ASP A 242 -6.77 8.02 -15.28
N GLU A 243 -7.99 8.57 -15.13
CA GLU A 243 -8.30 9.64 -14.18
C GLU A 243 -7.99 9.24 -12.73
N MET A 244 -8.29 8.01 -12.33
CA MET A 244 -7.90 7.48 -11.02
C MET A 244 -6.37 7.56 -10.81
N GLY A 245 -5.60 7.24 -11.85
CA GLY A 245 -4.14 7.37 -11.82
C GLY A 245 -3.70 8.83 -11.64
N ASP A 246 -4.36 9.74 -12.34
CA ASP A 246 -4.10 11.18 -12.25
C ASP A 246 -4.45 11.74 -10.87
N VAL A 247 -5.58 11.34 -10.27
CA VAL A 247 -5.95 11.71 -8.89
C VAL A 247 -4.88 11.25 -7.91
N LEU A 248 -4.39 10.01 -8.05
CA LEU A 248 -3.35 9.47 -7.18
C LEU A 248 -1.97 10.07 -7.45
N LEU A 249 -1.74 10.72 -8.60
CA LEU A 249 -0.47 11.37 -8.93
C LEU A 249 -0.53 12.90 -8.81
N ALA A 250 -1.70 13.49 -8.60
CA ALA A 250 -1.91 14.93 -8.52
C ALA A 250 -0.93 15.69 -7.60
N PRO A 251 -0.50 15.15 -6.43
CA PRO A 251 0.52 15.80 -5.59
C PRO A 251 1.89 15.95 -6.26
N VAL A 252 2.21 15.09 -7.23
CA VAL A 252 3.43 15.13 -8.04
C VAL A 252 3.13 15.99 -9.26
N GLY A 253 3.47 17.28 -9.17
CA GLY A 253 3.30 18.24 -10.25
C GLY A 253 4.09 17.88 -11.52
N PRO A 254 3.98 18.69 -12.59
CA PRO A 254 4.57 18.36 -13.89
C PRO A 254 6.10 18.55 -13.96
N VAL A 255 6.69 19.36 -13.06
CA VAL A 255 8.11 19.79 -13.13
C VAL A 255 8.75 19.88 -11.73
N ASP A 256 10.09 19.87 -11.69
CA ASP A 256 10.93 19.90 -10.46
C ASP A 256 10.61 18.81 -9.42
N ASN A 257 10.34 17.61 -9.92
CA ASN A 257 10.12 16.44 -9.07
C ASN A 257 11.44 15.77 -8.71
N GLN A 258 11.70 15.62 -7.41
CA GLN A 258 12.93 15.02 -6.92
C GLN A 258 12.65 14.04 -5.79
N GLU A 259 13.07 12.79 -6.00
CA GLU A 259 13.15 11.84 -4.89
C GLU A 259 14.31 12.23 -3.97
N LYS A 260 13.99 12.55 -2.72
CA LYS A 260 14.97 12.65 -1.63
C LYS A 260 14.98 11.34 -0.84
N TRP A 261 15.98 11.18 0.02
CA TRP A 261 16.15 9.94 0.79
C TRP A 261 14.91 9.55 1.60
N SER A 262 14.17 10.53 2.13
CA SER A 262 13.05 10.29 3.05
C SER A 262 11.68 10.70 2.49
N PHE A 263 11.62 11.40 1.36
CA PHE A 263 10.37 11.90 0.77
C PHE A 263 10.57 12.23 -0.71
N ILE A 264 9.47 12.40 -1.45
CA ILE A 264 9.47 13.01 -2.78
C ILE A 264 9.11 14.49 -2.62
N ARG A 265 9.92 15.37 -3.19
CA ARG A 265 9.63 16.81 -3.28
C ARG A 265 9.07 17.11 -4.67
N SER A 266 7.95 17.80 -4.72
CA SER A 266 7.35 18.30 -5.96
C SER A 266 6.80 19.69 -5.71
N GLY A 267 7.49 20.72 -6.22
CA GLY A 267 7.16 22.12 -5.88
C GLY A 267 7.08 22.34 -4.36
N PRO A 268 5.93 22.78 -3.82
CA PRO A 268 5.75 22.95 -2.38
C PRO A 268 5.32 21.68 -1.63
N ASN A 269 5.05 20.58 -2.35
CA ASN A 269 4.56 19.33 -1.80
C ASN A 269 5.72 18.42 -1.35
N PHE A 270 5.57 17.89 -0.14
CA PHE A 270 6.41 16.87 0.45
C PHE A 270 5.58 15.60 0.61
N ILE A 271 5.84 14.64 -0.27
CA ILE A 271 5.09 13.39 -0.37
C ILE A 271 5.90 12.31 0.32
N THR A 272 5.33 11.72 1.37
CA THR A 272 6.00 10.65 2.12
C THR A 272 5.07 9.47 2.29
N THR A 273 5.52 8.31 1.83
CA THR A 273 4.82 7.04 2.04
C THR A 273 5.46 6.28 3.19
N TYR A 274 4.61 5.87 4.11
CA TYR A 274 4.89 5.09 5.29
C TYR A 274 4.27 3.71 5.16
N VAL A 275 4.76 2.77 5.96
CA VAL A 275 4.26 1.41 6.03
C VAL A 275 3.70 1.16 7.42
N GLY A 276 2.44 0.75 7.49
CA GLY A 276 1.74 0.42 8.73
C GLY A 276 1.95 -1.02 9.15
N ASN A 277 1.64 -1.34 10.41
CA ASN A 277 1.45 -2.73 10.83
C ASN A 277 -0.02 -3.11 10.56
N PRO A 278 -0.30 -4.08 9.66
CA PRO A 278 -1.66 -4.48 9.33
C PRO A 278 -2.46 -5.02 10.54
N GLU A 279 -1.82 -5.64 11.55
CA GLU A 279 -2.52 -6.15 12.74
C GLU A 279 -3.28 -5.05 13.49
N LEU A 280 -2.74 -3.82 13.45
CA LEU A 280 -3.34 -2.67 14.12
C LEU A 280 -4.64 -2.22 13.46
N LEU A 281 -4.95 -2.65 12.23
CA LEU A 281 -6.25 -2.40 11.61
C LEU A 281 -7.39 -2.92 12.50
N ALA A 282 -7.22 -4.10 13.10
CA ALA A 282 -8.21 -4.68 14.00
C ALA A 282 -8.39 -3.87 15.29
N GLU A 283 -7.39 -3.07 15.68
CA GLU A 283 -7.42 -2.18 16.84
C GLU A 283 -8.04 -0.80 16.52
N GLY A 284 -8.56 -0.57 15.30
CA GLY A 284 -9.12 0.72 14.89
C GLY A 284 -8.06 1.76 14.50
N GLN A 285 -6.83 1.32 14.19
CA GLN A 285 -5.73 2.23 13.81
C GLN A 285 -5.99 2.96 12.47
N PHE A 286 -6.92 2.45 11.66
CA PHE A 286 -7.30 3.08 10.39
C PHE A 286 -7.75 4.53 10.58
N ASP A 287 -8.67 4.79 11.51
CA ASP A 287 -9.17 6.13 11.80
C ASP A 287 -8.02 7.05 12.27
N ARG A 288 -7.08 6.52 13.05
CA ARG A 288 -5.91 7.29 13.54
C ARG A 288 -4.94 7.68 12.44
N TRP A 289 -4.79 6.85 11.40
CA TRP A 289 -3.99 7.25 10.24
C TRP A 289 -4.66 8.39 9.48
N TRP A 290 -5.99 8.39 9.45
CA TRP A 290 -6.80 9.45 8.87
C TRP A 290 -6.96 10.66 9.76
N SER A 291 -6.54 10.68 11.04
CA SER A 291 -6.68 11.87 11.90
C SER A 291 -5.53 12.87 11.75
N TRP A 292 -4.47 12.49 11.05
CA TRP A 292 -3.31 13.34 10.86
C TRP A 292 -3.59 14.41 9.81
N ARG A 293 -3.45 15.68 10.20
CA ARG A 293 -3.69 16.81 9.32
C ARG A 293 -2.70 16.82 8.15
N THR A 294 -3.21 16.56 6.96
CA THR A 294 -2.48 16.54 5.69
C THR A 294 -3.25 17.27 4.60
N GLU A 295 -2.54 17.61 3.52
CA GLU A 295 -3.15 18.14 2.30
C GLU A 295 -3.89 17.03 1.55
N GLU A 296 -3.29 15.85 1.51
CA GLU A 296 -3.86 14.63 0.95
C GLU A 296 -3.32 13.43 1.75
N THR A 297 -4.19 12.44 1.95
CA THR A 297 -3.86 11.13 2.48
C THR A 297 -4.31 10.06 1.50
N VAL A 298 -3.45 9.08 1.27
CA VAL A 298 -3.81 7.83 0.58
C VAL A 298 -3.50 6.65 1.47
N THR A 299 -4.47 5.79 1.71
CA THR A 299 -4.26 4.50 2.39
C THR A 299 -4.46 3.36 1.40
N VAL A 300 -3.53 2.40 1.38
CA VAL A 300 -3.70 1.18 0.59
C VAL A 300 -3.61 -0.02 1.51
N ILE A 301 -4.68 -0.81 1.52
CA ILE A 301 -4.72 -2.14 2.14
C ILE A 301 -4.59 -3.14 1.01
N ARG A 302 -3.43 -3.79 0.94
CA ARG A 302 -3.08 -4.75 -0.09
C ARG A 302 -3.46 -6.16 0.36
N LEU A 303 -4.27 -6.85 -0.43
CA LEU A 303 -4.61 -8.25 -0.23
C LEU A 303 -3.99 -9.05 -1.38
N THR A 304 -3.01 -9.89 -1.06
CA THR A 304 -2.27 -10.71 -2.02
C THR A 304 -2.31 -12.17 -1.61
N GLY A 305 -2.48 -13.08 -2.56
CA GLY A 305 -2.39 -14.51 -2.27
C GLY A 305 -3.23 -15.36 -3.21
N ALA A 306 -2.60 -16.40 -3.77
CA ALA A 306 -3.21 -17.31 -4.74
C ALA A 306 -3.32 -18.71 -4.13
N GLY A 307 -4.52 -19.12 -3.71
CA GLY A 307 -4.73 -20.45 -3.10
C GLY A 307 -5.86 -20.55 -2.08
N GLY A 308 -6.61 -19.46 -1.86
CA GLY A 308 -7.74 -19.41 -0.93
C GLY A 308 -7.43 -18.63 0.34
N ILE A 309 -8.42 -18.54 1.23
CA ILE A 309 -8.43 -17.58 2.35
C ILE A 309 -7.22 -17.72 3.28
N ALA A 310 -6.68 -18.93 3.43
CA ALA A 310 -5.56 -19.21 4.35
C ALA A 310 -4.19 -18.71 3.85
N GLU A 311 -4.07 -18.42 2.55
CA GLU A 311 -2.81 -17.99 1.91
C GLU A 311 -2.80 -16.49 1.61
N ILE A 312 -3.87 -15.77 1.99
CA ILE A 312 -3.98 -14.34 1.77
C ILE A 312 -3.18 -13.60 2.84
N GLU A 313 -2.24 -12.81 2.36
CA GLU A 313 -1.42 -11.89 3.11
C GLU A 313 -1.96 -10.47 2.95
N VAL A 314 -1.98 -9.73 4.05
CA VAL A 314 -2.49 -8.36 4.11
C VAL A 314 -1.34 -7.40 4.44
N GLY A 315 -1.10 -6.41 3.58
CA GLY A 315 -0.14 -5.34 3.79
C GLY A 315 -0.82 -3.98 3.84
N VAL A 316 -0.20 -2.98 4.49
CA VAL A 316 -0.77 -1.62 4.55
C VAL A 316 0.30 -0.55 4.37
N LEU A 317 0.00 0.42 3.51
CA LEU A 317 0.79 1.63 3.32
C LEU A 317 -0.08 2.87 3.41
N ILE A 318 0.53 3.97 3.85
CA ILE A 318 -0.13 5.25 4.03
C ILE A 318 0.77 6.33 3.44
N ARG A 319 0.26 7.10 2.50
CA ARG A 319 0.93 8.25 1.91
C ARG A 319 0.35 9.53 2.48
N TYR A 320 1.22 10.40 2.95
CA TYR A 320 0.87 11.74 3.41
C TYR A 320 1.51 12.78 2.51
N VAL A 321 0.73 13.81 2.20
CA VAL A 321 1.18 15.00 1.48
C VAL A 321 1.14 16.19 2.42
N HIS A 322 2.27 16.87 2.55
CA HIS A 322 2.40 18.10 3.32
C HIS A 322 2.87 19.24 2.44
N HIS A 323 2.35 20.45 2.70
CA HIS A 323 2.82 21.66 2.04
C HIS A 323 3.91 22.36 2.88
N GLY A 324 4.96 22.84 2.23
CA GLY A 324 6.01 23.68 2.83
C GLY A 324 7.08 22.94 3.64
N LYS A 325 6.72 21.94 4.45
CA LYS A 325 7.68 21.09 5.17
C LYS A 325 7.16 19.67 5.38
N ALA A 326 8.07 18.70 5.30
CA ALA A 326 7.79 17.32 5.72
C ALA A 326 7.67 17.25 7.25
N TYR A 327 6.48 16.90 7.74
CA TYR A 327 6.24 16.58 9.14
C TYR A 327 6.30 15.06 9.34
N LYS A 328 6.74 14.64 10.53
CA LYS A 328 6.66 13.23 10.94
C LYS A 328 5.28 12.98 11.56
N PRO A 329 4.61 11.85 11.23
CA PRO A 329 3.33 11.50 11.83
C PRO A 329 3.44 11.38 13.36
N LEU A 330 2.29 11.47 14.07
CA LEU A 330 2.23 11.17 15.50
C LEU A 330 2.89 9.83 15.79
N ALA A 331 3.59 9.72 16.92
CA ALA A 331 4.14 8.45 17.39
C ALA A 331 3.03 7.37 17.53
N GLU A 332 1.83 7.79 17.88
CA GLU A 332 0.63 6.96 18.00
C GLU A 332 0.16 6.34 16.68
N ALA A 333 0.59 6.88 15.54
CA ALA A 333 0.28 6.31 14.22
C ALA A 333 0.99 4.95 14.01
N LYS A 334 2.03 4.64 14.81
CA LYS A 334 2.82 3.40 14.76
C LYS A 334 3.29 3.05 13.33
N LEU A 335 3.68 4.08 12.59
CA LEU A 335 4.12 3.99 11.19
C LEU A 335 5.64 3.79 11.09
N SER A 336 6.04 2.89 10.20
CA SER A 336 7.45 2.73 9.83
C SER A 336 7.76 3.55 8.58
N HIS A 337 8.94 4.18 8.57
CA HIS A 337 9.36 5.06 7.48
C HIS A 337 10.43 4.38 6.61
N PRO A 338 10.07 3.81 5.45
CA PRO A 338 11.04 3.26 4.53
C PRO A 338 11.81 4.39 3.83
N THR A 339 13.12 4.48 4.08
CA THR A 339 13.97 5.50 3.42
C THR A 339 14.73 4.91 2.23
N GLY A 340 15.02 5.72 1.23
CA GLY A 340 15.72 5.37 0.00
C GLY A 340 14.86 4.69 -1.08
N ILE A 341 13.57 4.47 -0.83
CA ILE A 341 12.65 3.75 -1.74
C ILE A 341 11.30 4.46 -1.90
N GLN A 342 11.26 5.77 -1.73
CA GLN A 342 10.01 6.53 -1.74
C GLN A 342 9.33 6.54 -3.12
N ARG A 343 10.09 6.46 -4.22
CA ARG A 343 9.53 6.24 -5.56
C ARG A 343 8.81 4.91 -5.68
N GLN A 344 9.41 3.82 -5.21
CA GLN A 344 8.77 2.50 -5.24
C GLN A 344 7.50 2.49 -4.37
N MET A 345 7.54 3.19 -3.24
CA MET A 345 6.38 3.35 -2.36
C MET A 345 5.29 4.26 -2.95
N LEU A 346 5.65 5.21 -3.81
CA LEU A 346 4.68 5.97 -4.61
C LEU A 346 4.00 5.04 -5.63
N ASP A 347 4.79 4.26 -6.39
CA ASP A 347 4.28 3.29 -7.37
C ASP A 347 3.33 2.28 -6.74
N ALA A 348 3.58 1.89 -5.48
CA ALA A 348 2.78 0.91 -4.76
C ALA A 348 1.32 1.31 -4.55
N ALA A 349 1.01 2.62 -4.57
CA ALA A 349 -0.35 3.13 -4.45
C ALA A 349 -1.07 3.32 -5.78
N LEU A 350 -0.40 3.12 -6.92
CA LEU A 350 -0.97 3.37 -8.24
C LEU A 350 -1.76 2.17 -8.77
N PRO A 351 -2.74 2.39 -9.67
CA PRO A 351 -3.41 1.33 -10.41
C PRO A 351 -2.52 0.79 -11.54
N ALA A 352 -1.29 0.38 -11.18
CA ALA A 352 -0.31 -0.24 -12.05
C ALA A 352 -0.07 -1.70 -11.65
N GLY A 353 0.62 -2.44 -12.52
CA GLY A 353 0.81 -3.89 -12.43
C GLY A 353 2.04 -4.23 -11.59
N ASP A 354 2.99 -4.94 -12.19
CA ASP A 354 4.17 -5.50 -11.51
C ASP A 354 4.94 -4.46 -10.68
N ARG A 355 5.07 -3.22 -11.20
CA ARG A 355 5.82 -2.15 -10.53
C ARG A 355 5.21 -1.76 -9.18
N SER A 356 3.90 -1.82 -9.03
CA SER A 356 3.19 -1.48 -7.79
C SER A 356 3.38 -2.55 -6.73
N LEU A 357 3.78 -3.76 -7.12
CA LEU A 357 4.01 -4.89 -6.23
C LEU A 357 5.48 -4.98 -5.74
N HIS A 358 6.39 -4.20 -6.32
CA HIS A 358 7.82 -4.23 -5.95
C HIS A 358 8.11 -3.73 -4.52
N ALA A 359 7.29 -2.81 -4.00
CA ALA A 359 7.53 -2.25 -2.67
C ALA A 359 7.31 -3.31 -1.58
N THR A 360 8.38 -3.68 -0.90
CA THR A 360 8.31 -4.62 0.23
C THR A 360 7.71 -3.95 1.46
N MET A 361 6.69 -4.57 2.03
CA MET A 361 6.04 -4.16 3.28
C MET A 361 5.80 -5.37 4.18
N PRO A 362 5.72 -5.21 5.52
CA PRO A 362 5.27 -6.26 6.41
C PRO A 362 3.85 -6.68 6.04
N THR A 363 3.62 -7.98 6.01
CA THR A 363 2.30 -8.58 5.82
C THR A 363 1.94 -9.45 7.00
N VAL A 364 0.63 -9.65 7.19
CA VAL A 364 0.08 -10.63 8.11
C VAL A 364 -0.96 -11.50 7.43
N PRO A 365 -1.16 -12.74 7.89
CA PRO A 365 -2.23 -13.57 7.35
C PRO A 365 -3.59 -12.91 7.59
N PHE A 366 -4.50 -13.04 6.62
CA PHE A 366 -5.84 -12.47 6.68
C PHE A 366 -6.62 -12.85 7.95
N SER A 367 -6.34 -14.01 8.55
CA SER A 367 -6.97 -14.43 9.82
C SER A 367 -6.79 -13.41 10.96
N ALA A 368 -5.71 -12.62 10.95
CA ALA A 368 -5.46 -11.59 11.97
C ALA A 368 -6.34 -10.34 11.80
N VAL A 369 -6.90 -10.11 10.62
CA VAL A 369 -7.64 -8.89 10.25
C VAL A 369 -9.02 -9.21 9.66
N ARG A 370 -9.55 -10.41 9.93
CA ARG A 370 -10.79 -10.92 9.33
C ARG A 370 -12.01 -10.04 9.62
N ASP A 371 -12.07 -9.48 10.83
CA ASP A 371 -13.20 -8.69 11.31
C ASP A 371 -13.06 -7.19 11.03
N VAL A 372 -11.99 -6.79 10.35
CA VAL A 372 -11.75 -5.40 9.97
C VAL A 372 -12.81 -4.94 8.96
N ARG A 373 -13.39 -3.78 9.26
CA ARG A 373 -14.34 -3.07 8.41
C ARG A 373 -13.72 -1.72 8.07
N VAL A 374 -13.54 -1.46 6.78
CA VAL A 374 -12.94 -0.22 6.27
C VAL A 374 -14.07 0.80 6.09
N PRO A 375 -14.03 1.97 6.73
CA PRO A 375 -15.05 2.99 6.53
C PRO A 375 -14.91 3.60 5.12
N ILE A 376 -16.00 3.63 4.35
CA ILE A 376 -15.99 4.13 2.96
C ILE A 376 -16.66 5.49 2.86
N GLY A 377 -16.14 6.34 1.97
CA GLY A 377 -16.67 7.68 1.68
C GLY A 377 -16.32 8.78 2.68
N PRO A 378 -16.74 10.01 2.38
CA PRO A 378 -16.46 11.17 3.22
C PRO A 378 -17.31 11.17 4.49
N SER A 379 -16.75 11.73 5.55
CA SER A 379 -17.50 12.12 6.76
C SER A 379 -18.29 13.41 6.55
N GLY A 380 -17.85 14.26 5.61
CA GLY A 380 -18.51 15.51 5.27
C GLY A 380 -18.13 16.71 6.13
N GLN A 381 -19.00 17.72 6.13
CA GLN A 381 -18.83 18.92 6.92
C GLN A 381 -19.37 18.73 8.34
N ILE A 382 -18.57 19.10 9.34
CA ILE A 382 -19.02 19.14 10.75
C ILE A 382 -20.16 20.15 10.88
N LEU A 383 -21.32 19.69 11.35
CA LEU A 383 -22.50 20.51 11.62
C LEU A 383 -22.52 21.00 13.07
N GLY A 384 -22.11 20.16 14.02
CA GLY A 384 -22.17 20.50 15.44
C GLY A 384 -21.80 19.34 16.35
N GLN A 385 -22.10 19.51 17.62
CA GLN A 385 -21.87 18.55 18.69
C GLN A 385 -23.20 18.28 19.41
N LEU A 386 -23.49 17.01 19.68
CA LEU A 386 -24.61 16.57 20.50
C LEU A 386 -24.30 16.82 21.99
N ASP A 387 -25.34 16.81 22.82
CA ASP A 387 -25.26 17.12 24.27
C ASP A 387 -24.31 16.17 25.04
N ASP A 388 -24.11 14.96 24.54
CA ASP A 388 -23.20 13.95 25.09
C ASP A 388 -21.72 14.15 24.68
N GLY A 389 -21.44 15.17 23.86
CA GLY A 389 -20.12 15.47 23.33
C GLY A 389 -19.79 14.78 21.99
N THR A 390 -20.71 14.00 21.42
CA THR A 390 -20.54 13.35 20.11
C THR A 390 -20.61 14.38 18.99
N LEU A 391 -19.63 14.41 18.08
CA LEU A 391 -19.68 15.31 16.92
C LEU A 391 -20.51 14.69 15.80
N ALA A 392 -21.20 15.55 15.05
CA ALA A 392 -22.03 15.17 13.92
C ALA A 392 -21.56 15.90 12.65
N ALA A 393 -21.34 15.15 11.58
CA ALA A 393 -20.95 15.64 10.26
C ALA A 393 -21.85 15.05 9.17
N VAL A 394 -22.10 15.81 8.10
CA VAL A 394 -22.93 15.40 6.97
C VAL A 394 -22.16 15.56 5.66
N PRO A 395 -22.08 14.49 4.83
CA PRO A 395 -21.35 14.47 3.56
C PRO A 395 -22.00 15.25 2.42
#